data_AF-A0A2S8FWA2-F1
#
_entry.id   AF-A0A2S8FWA2-F1
#
_cell.length_a   1.000
_cell.length_b   1.000
_cell.length_c   1.000
_cell.angle_alpha   90.00
_cell.angle_beta   90.00
_cell.angle_gamma   90.00
#
_symmetry.space_group_name_H-M   'P 1'
#
loop_
_entity.id
_entity.type
_entity.pdbx_description
1 polymer ?
#
loop_
_entity_poly.entity_id
_entity_poly.type
_entity_poly.pdbx_seq_one_letter_code
_entity_poly.pdbx_strand_id
1 'polypeptide(L)'
;MATAIEAMVKLHREWLENNGAKTLGRESEYLQQDIEEGTPAAFQQIPDSLYGLATHYGILGIVELIDGQMSGWNHVSMAIDFRGWELKICAELYRRVGSAPNLTNQVSPAACLACVSEKWGGMAKSILREIDRDQESVDQAYWKSRRFEPFVAECCSIRDGREPSNDNLEPPYDAVVQKWNDDSALVHALEQVCEYHCANMDDVGGDWDPEFKHSPFDLLPCEVMLVRRIRRELGLSIPEVPHPLVTLLSPPDVISSAGEDHELIAKLSRAYDQCFA
;
A
#
# COMPACT_ATOMS: atom_id res chain seq x y z
N MET A 1 14.22 6.64 15.82
CA MET A 1 14.04 5.46 14.94
C MET A 1 13.21 4.39 15.64
N ALA A 2 13.71 3.69 16.68
CA ALA A 2 12.86 2.91 17.59
C ALA A 2 11.68 3.74 18.13
N THR A 3 11.95 5.02 18.39
CA THR A 3 10.97 6.01 18.83
C THR A 3 9.81 6.27 17.85
N ALA A 4 10.02 6.19 16.53
CA ALA A 4 8.97 6.47 15.54
C ALA A 4 8.02 5.27 15.43
N ILE A 5 8.61 4.06 15.34
CA ILE A 5 7.86 2.80 15.35
C ILE A 5 7.07 2.67 16.67
N GLU A 6 7.71 2.89 17.81
CA GLU A 6 7.04 2.85 19.12
C GLU A 6 5.89 3.86 19.22
N ALA A 7 6.09 5.09 18.72
CA ALA A 7 5.05 6.11 18.69
C ALA A 7 3.87 5.67 17.80
N MET A 8 4.14 5.15 16.61
CA MET A 8 3.11 4.68 15.69
C MET A 8 2.33 3.49 16.29
N VAL A 9 3.01 2.53 16.90
CA VAL A 9 2.37 1.40 17.61
C VAL A 9 1.49 1.90 18.75
N LYS A 10 1.92 2.91 19.50
CA LYS A 10 1.11 3.53 20.54
C LYS A 10 -0.14 4.19 19.95
N LEU A 11 0.01 4.99 18.88
CA LEU A 11 -1.11 5.63 18.17
C LEU A 11 -2.12 4.59 17.68
N HIS A 12 -1.66 3.48 17.13
CA HIS A 12 -2.49 2.35 16.70
C HIS A 12 -3.33 1.76 17.81
N ARG A 13 -2.73 1.52 18.97
CA ARG A 13 -3.44 0.99 20.13
C ARG A 13 -4.49 1.98 20.64
N GLU A 14 -4.12 3.25 20.77
CA GLU A 14 -5.05 4.32 21.17
C GLU A 14 -6.19 4.48 20.15
N TRP A 15 -5.89 4.36 18.86
CA TRP A 15 -6.91 4.44 17.81
C TRP A 15 -7.88 3.27 17.88
N LEU A 16 -7.41 2.03 18.08
CA LEU A 16 -8.29 0.86 18.24
C LEU A 16 -9.21 1.00 19.45
N GLU A 17 -8.67 1.44 20.58
CA GLU A 17 -9.43 1.64 21.82
C GLU A 17 -10.55 2.67 21.65
N ASN A 18 -10.24 3.79 20.99
CA ASN A 18 -11.17 4.92 20.88
C ASN A 18 -12.12 4.83 19.67
N ASN A 19 -11.69 4.21 18.57
CA ASN A 19 -12.39 4.28 17.28
C ASN A 19 -12.66 2.90 16.67
N GLY A 20 -11.90 1.86 17.02
CA GLY A 20 -11.88 0.58 16.30
C GLY A 20 -13.26 -0.02 16.08
N ALA A 21 -14.02 -0.27 17.16
CA ALA A 21 -15.36 -0.87 17.08
C ALA A 21 -16.38 0.02 16.35
N LYS A 22 -16.29 1.35 16.55
CA LYS A 22 -17.18 2.32 15.91
C LYS A 22 -16.96 2.38 14.40
N THR A 23 -15.70 2.44 13.97
CA THR A 23 -15.31 2.42 12.56
C THR A 23 -15.75 1.12 11.91
N LEU A 24 -15.42 -0.04 12.50
CA LEU A 24 -15.82 -1.33 11.94
C LEU A 24 -17.34 -1.43 11.74
N GLY A 25 -18.13 -1.09 12.75
CA GLY A 25 -19.59 -1.15 12.66
C GLY A 25 -20.15 -0.21 11.60
N ARG A 26 -19.75 1.07 11.64
CA ARG A 26 -20.25 2.10 10.72
C ARG A 26 -19.88 1.80 9.26
N GLU A 27 -18.61 1.52 9.00
CA GLU A 27 -18.15 1.32 7.62
C GLU A 27 -18.66 0.00 7.03
N SER A 28 -18.86 -1.03 7.84
CA SER A 28 -19.49 -2.28 7.37
C SER A 28 -20.95 -2.04 6.98
N GLU A 29 -21.69 -1.25 7.76
CA GLU A 29 -23.09 -0.93 7.49
C GLU A 29 -23.23 -0.10 6.22
N TYR A 30 -22.45 0.98 6.07
CA TYR A 30 -22.47 1.83 4.88
C TYR A 30 -22.06 1.06 3.63
N LEU A 31 -20.96 0.30 3.69
CA LEU A 31 -20.53 -0.52 2.57
C LEU A 31 -21.63 -1.50 2.15
N GLN A 32 -22.31 -2.14 3.10
CA GLN A 32 -23.39 -3.06 2.77
C GLN A 32 -24.58 -2.35 2.11
N GLN A 33 -24.98 -1.19 2.62
CA GLN A 33 -26.07 -0.39 2.02
C GLN A 33 -25.74 0.02 0.58
N ASP A 34 -24.53 0.53 0.33
CA ASP A 34 -24.10 0.97 -1.00
C ASP A 34 -23.97 -0.21 -1.99
N ILE A 35 -23.47 -1.36 -1.53
CA ILE A 35 -23.43 -2.59 -2.32
C ILE A 35 -24.84 -3.06 -2.71
N GLU A 36 -25.80 -2.99 -1.79
CA GLU A 36 -27.19 -3.39 -2.03
C GLU A 36 -27.90 -2.43 -2.98
N GLU A 37 -27.57 -1.13 -2.93
CA GLU A 37 -28.08 -0.15 -3.88
C GLU A 37 -27.54 -0.41 -5.30
N GLY A 38 -26.25 -0.74 -5.43
CA GLY A 38 -25.63 -1.18 -6.69
C GLY A 38 -25.62 -0.12 -7.81
N THR A 39 -25.86 1.15 -7.49
CA THR A 39 -25.89 2.24 -8.47
C THR A 39 -24.51 2.88 -8.66
N PRO A 40 -24.24 3.56 -9.79
CA PRO A 40 -23.01 4.33 -9.95
C PRO A 40 -22.79 5.39 -8.87
N ALA A 41 -23.87 5.95 -8.31
CA ALA A 41 -23.79 6.92 -7.21
C ALA A 41 -23.32 6.24 -5.91
N ALA A 42 -23.85 5.07 -5.59
CA ALA A 42 -23.38 4.27 -4.46
C ALA A 42 -21.90 3.89 -4.60
N PHE A 43 -21.46 3.53 -5.82
CA PHE A 43 -20.05 3.25 -6.09
C PHE A 43 -19.11 4.44 -5.90
N GLN A 44 -19.60 5.69 -5.90
CA GLN A 44 -18.80 6.85 -5.52
C GLN A 44 -18.56 6.96 -4.02
N GLN A 45 -19.39 6.33 -3.18
CA GLN A 45 -19.28 6.35 -1.72
C GLN A 45 -18.50 5.15 -1.17
N ILE A 46 -18.58 4.01 -1.85
CA ILE A 46 -17.90 2.75 -1.46
C ILE A 46 -16.40 2.94 -1.09
N PRO A 47 -15.58 3.71 -1.83
CA PRO A 47 -14.17 3.91 -1.49
C PRO A 47 -13.94 4.41 -0.06
N ASP A 48 -14.79 5.28 0.48
CA ASP A 48 -14.63 5.83 1.83
C ASP A 48 -14.83 4.74 2.90
N SER A 49 -15.81 3.85 2.72
CA SER A 49 -16.00 2.72 3.64
C SER A 49 -14.92 1.67 3.51
N LEU A 50 -14.43 1.41 2.29
CA LEU A 50 -13.27 0.54 2.07
C LEU A 50 -12.02 1.11 2.75
N TYR A 51 -11.79 2.42 2.65
CA TYR A 51 -10.70 3.11 3.33
C TYR A 51 -10.76 2.89 4.86
N GLY A 52 -11.94 3.07 5.46
CA GLY A 52 -12.12 2.92 6.89
C GLY A 52 -11.98 1.47 7.38
N LEU A 53 -12.50 0.50 6.62
CA LEU A 53 -12.31 -0.94 6.91
C LEU A 53 -10.85 -1.36 6.75
N ALA A 54 -10.19 -0.91 5.67
CA ALA A 54 -8.77 -1.17 5.45
C ALA A 54 -7.92 -0.63 6.60
N THR A 55 -8.23 0.59 7.07
CA THR A 55 -7.58 1.18 8.24
C THR A 55 -7.83 0.33 9.49
N HIS A 56 -9.08 -0.03 9.79
CA HIS A 56 -9.40 -0.86 10.96
C HIS A 56 -8.61 -2.18 10.97
N TYR A 57 -8.69 -2.96 9.90
CA TYR A 57 -8.04 -4.26 9.84
C TYR A 57 -6.53 -4.18 9.71
N GLY A 58 -6.01 -3.13 9.06
CA GLY A 58 -4.57 -2.88 8.97
C GLY A 58 -3.99 -2.65 10.35
N ILE A 59 -4.60 -1.75 11.13
CA ILE A 59 -4.18 -1.43 12.49
C ILE A 59 -4.32 -2.66 13.40
N LEU A 60 -5.47 -3.34 13.38
CA LEU A 60 -5.72 -4.53 14.19
C LEU A 60 -4.69 -5.62 13.91
N GLY A 61 -4.46 -5.93 12.63
CA GLY A 61 -3.52 -6.98 12.23
C GLY A 61 -2.08 -6.67 12.64
N ILE A 62 -1.63 -5.42 12.49
CA ILE A 62 -0.29 -5.01 12.89
C ILE A 62 -0.11 -5.12 14.42
N VAL A 63 -1.09 -4.65 15.20
CA VAL A 63 -1.04 -4.75 16.67
C VAL A 63 -1.02 -6.21 17.14
N GLU A 64 -1.85 -7.07 16.54
CA GLU A 64 -1.88 -8.51 16.85
C GLU A 64 -0.53 -9.17 16.56
N LEU A 65 0.10 -8.87 15.41
CA LEU A 65 1.42 -9.41 15.06
C LEU A 65 2.50 -8.99 16.05
N ILE A 66 2.50 -7.71 16.47
CA ILE A 66 3.42 -7.18 17.48
C ILE A 66 3.20 -7.87 18.83
N ASP A 67 1.96 -8.20 19.17
CA ASP A 67 1.59 -8.97 20.37
C ASP A 67 1.86 -10.48 20.23
N GLY A 68 2.51 -10.90 19.14
CA GLY A 68 2.92 -12.29 18.88
C GLY A 68 1.80 -13.18 18.31
N GLN A 69 0.68 -12.60 17.90
CA GLN A 69 -0.46 -13.33 17.35
C GLN A 69 -0.35 -13.39 15.82
N MET A 70 0.11 -14.53 15.30
CA MET A 70 0.30 -14.73 13.86
C MET A 70 -0.99 -14.66 13.04
N SER A 71 -2.15 -14.78 13.67
CA SER A 71 -3.45 -14.55 13.04
C SER A 71 -3.62 -13.11 12.52
N GLY A 72 -2.83 -12.16 13.00
CA GLY A 72 -2.84 -10.77 12.51
C GLY A 72 -2.56 -10.65 11.01
N TRP A 73 -1.85 -11.61 10.41
CA TRP A 73 -1.68 -11.66 8.96
C TRP A 73 -3.00 -11.82 8.20
N ASN A 74 -4.04 -12.43 8.78
CA ASN A 74 -5.36 -12.52 8.15
C ASN A 74 -6.01 -11.13 8.08
N HIS A 75 -5.90 -10.34 9.15
CA HIS A 75 -6.41 -8.97 9.18
C HIS A 75 -5.60 -8.06 8.25
N VAL A 76 -4.27 -8.18 8.21
CA VAL A 76 -3.44 -7.47 7.23
C VAL A 76 -3.85 -7.84 5.81
N SER A 77 -4.04 -9.13 5.50
CA SER A 77 -4.46 -9.58 4.16
C SER A 77 -5.81 -8.98 3.76
N MET A 78 -6.75 -8.91 4.70
CA MET A 78 -8.06 -8.29 4.47
C MET A 78 -7.96 -6.78 4.27
N ALA A 79 -7.08 -6.08 5.01
CA ALA A 79 -6.80 -4.67 4.78
C ALA A 79 -6.24 -4.42 3.38
N ILE A 80 -5.29 -5.25 2.93
CA ILE A 80 -4.75 -5.21 1.57
C ILE A 80 -5.85 -5.43 0.53
N ASP A 81 -6.79 -6.34 0.76
CA ASP A 81 -7.93 -6.54 -0.14
C ASP A 81 -8.87 -5.34 -0.21
N PHE A 82 -9.19 -4.71 0.92
CA PHE A 82 -10.01 -3.50 0.92
C PHE A 82 -9.32 -2.33 0.21
N ARG A 83 -8.01 -2.13 0.40
CA ARG A 83 -7.21 -1.15 -0.37
C ARG A 83 -7.20 -1.47 -1.86
N GLY A 84 -7.08 -2.74 -2.22
CA GLY A 84 -7.12 -3.20 -3.61
C GLY A 84 -8.46 -2.88 -4.28
N TRP A 85 -9.56 -3.12 -3.59
CA TRP A 85 -10.90 -2.76 -4.06
C TRP A 85 -11.11 -1.24 -4.15
N GLU A 86 -10.66 -0.49 -3.14
CA GLU A 86 -10.70 0.98 -3.14
C GLU A 86 -10.03 1.52 -4.40
N LEU A 87 -8.79 1.10 -4.65
CA LEU A 87 -8.02 1.51 -5.82
C LEU A 87 -8.70 1.12 -7.14
N LYS A 88 -9.23 -0.11 -7.23
CA LYS A 88 -9.93 -0.61 -8.43
C LYS A 88 -11.14 0.25 -8.77
N ILE A 89 -11.95 0.61 -7.76
CA ILE A 89 -13.16 1.40 -7.95
C ILE A 89 -12.81 2.84 -8.30
N CYS A 90 -11.88 3.46 -7.59
CA CYS A 90 -11.41 4.83 -7.90
C CYS A 90 -10.88 4.93 -9.34
N ALA A 91 -10.07 3.96 -9.78
CA ALA A 91 -9.56 3.92 -11.15
C ALA A 91 -10.67 3.75 -12.18
N GLU A 92 -11.67 2.91 -11.92
CA GLU A 92 -12.81 2.71 -12.83
C GLU A 92 -13.70 3.97 -12.92
N LEU A 93 -13.96 4.62 -11.80
CA LEU A 93 -14.71 5.87 -11.75
C LEU A 93 -14.00 6.97 -12.53
N TYR A 94 -12.68 7.13 -12.34
CA TYR A 94 -11.87 8.08 -13.10
C TYR A 94 -11.98 7.84 -14.61
N ARG A 95 -11.85 6.58 -15.05
CA ARG A 95 -11.96 6.23 -16.49
C ARG A 95 -13.32 6.54 -17.09
N ARG A 96 -14.40 6.47 -16.31
CA ARG A 96 -15.78 6.69 -16.80
C ARG A 96 -16.25 8.14 -16.70
N VAL A 97 -15.93 8.81 -15.60
CA VAL A 97 -16.45 10.14 -15.26
C VAL A 97 -15.46 11.24 -15.66
N GLY A 98 -14.18 10.91 -15.83
CA GLY A 98 -13.11 11.86 -16.12
C GLY A 98 -12.50 12.46 -14.86
N SER A 99 -11.92 13.65 -14.98
CA SER A 99 -10.95 14.24 -14.05
C SER A 99 -11.44 14.62 -12.64
N ALA A 100 -12.67 14.31 -12.26
CA ALA A 100 -13.18 14.53 -10.91
C ALA A 100 -13.96 13.29 -10.41
N PRO A 101 -13.45 12.53 -9.42
CA PRO A 101 -12.17 12.72 -8.70
C PRO A 101 -10.94 12.23 -9.48
N ASN A 102 -9.80 12.91 -9.32
CA ASN A 102 -8.51 12.47 -9.85
C ASN A 102 -7.88 11.38 -8.94
N LEU A 103 -6.80 10.75 -9.38
CA LEU A 103 -6.15 9.63 -8.70
C LEU A 103 -5.02 10.04 -7.75
N THR A 104 -4.86 11.34 -7.44
CA THR A 104 -3.72 11.84 -6.65
C THR A 104 -3.58 11.11 -5.31
N ASN A 105 -4.70 10.95 -4.58
CA ASN A 105 -4.71 10.27 -3.27
C ASN A 105 -4.54 8.75 -3.37
N GLN A 106 -4.49 8.20 -4.59
CA GLN A 106 -4.38 6.76 -4.85
C GLN A 106 -2.98 6.37 -5.31
N VAL A 107 -2.08 7.35 -5.50
CA VAL A 107 -0.69 7.15 -5.94
C VAL A 107 0.10 6.29 -4.95
N SER A 108 0.22 6.72 -3.69
CA SER A 108 0.97 5.99 -2.66
C SER A 108 0.33 4.63 -2.34
N PRO A 109 -1.01 4.51 -2.15
CA PRO A 109 -1.66 3.22 -1.99
C PRO A 109 -1.40 2.24 -3.14
N ALA A 110 -1.41 2.72 -4.40
CA ALA A 110 -1.09 1.88 -5.55
C ALA A 110 0.36 1.39 -5.52
N ALA A 111 1.32 2.23 -5.15
CA ALA A 111 2.72 1.83 -5.01
C ALA A 111 2.92 0.82 -3.88
N CYS A 112 2.30 1.04 -2.72
CA CYS A 112 2.34 0.09 -1.61
C CYS A 112 1.71 -1.26 -2.00
N LEU A 113 0.56 -1.27 -2.68
CA LEU A 113 -0.08 -2.50 -3.18
C LEU A 113 0.79 -3.22 -4.22
N ALA A 114 1.46 -2.49 -5.10
CA ALA A 114 2.41 -3.05 -6.08
C ALA A 114 3.59 -3.74 -5.39
N CYS A 115 4.04 -3.22 -4.24
CA CYS A 115 5.07 -3.84 -3.42
C CYS A 115 4.62 -5.14 -2.77
N VAL A 116 3.49 -5.09 -2.04
CA VAL A 116 3.18 -6.12 -1.03
C VAL A 116 2.15 -7.14 -1.47
N SER A 117 1.30 -6.85 -2.45
CA SER A 117 0.14 -7.71 -2.75
C SER A 117 0.41 -8.70 -3.88
N GLU A 118 0.06 -9.97 -3.65
CA GLU A 118 0.06 -11.00 -4.69
C GLU A 118 -1.04 -10.75 -5.73
N LYS A 119 -2.27 -10.57 -5.25
CA LYS A 119 -3.48 -10.39 -6.08
C LYS A 119 -3.51 -9.03 -6.78
N TRP A 120 -3.26 -7.97 -6.03
CA TRP A 120 -3.48 -6.60 -6.50
C TRP A 120 -2.25 -5.96 -7.14
N GLY A 121 -1.06 -6.51 -6.92
CA GLY A 121 0.18 -5.85 -7.32
C GLY A 121 0.29 -5.63 -8.84
N GLY A 122 -0.22 -6.56 -9.66
CA GLY A 122 -0.26 -6.40 -11.11
C GLY A 122 -1.18 -5.26 -11.57
N MET A 123 -2.37 -5.17 -10.98
CA MET A 123 -3.34 -4.09 -11.25
C MET A 123 -2.80 -2.74 -10.79
N ALA A 124 -2.29 -2.67 -9.56
CA ALA A 124 -1.75 -1.44 -9.00
C ALA A 124 -0.57 -0.91 -9.82
N LYS A 125 0.32 -1.80 -10.28
CA LYS A 125 1.38 -1.46 -11.24
C LYS A 125 0.84 -0.92 -12.57
N SER A 126 -0.26 -1.47 -13.09
CA SER A 126 -0.90 -0.94 -14.31
C SER A 126 -1.41 0.48 -14.09
N ILE A 127 -2.09 0.72 -12.97
CA ILE A 127 -2.63 2.03 -12.63
C ILE A 127 -1.51 3.06 -12.46
N LEU A 128 -0.40 2.72 -11.79
CA LEU A 128 0.76 3.63 -11.71
C LEU A 128 1.33 3.98 -13.09
N ARG A 129 1.39 3.01 -14.01
CA ARG A 129 1.83 3.26 -15.40
C ARG A 129 0.82 4.10 -16.19
N GLU A 130 -0.46 3.99 -15.90
CA GLU A 130 -1.50 4.85 -16.46
C GLU A 130 -1.32 6.28 -15.96
N ILE A 131 -1.12 6.45 -14.65
CA ILE A 131 -0.87 7.74 -13.99
C ILE A 131 0.36 8.45 -14.57
N ASP A 132 1.46 7.73 -14.75
CA ASP A 132 2.69 8.29 -15.32
C ASP A 132 2.51 8.80 -16.77
N ARG A 133 1.59 8.17 -17.54
CA ARG A 133 1.31 8.55 -18.92
C ARG A 133 0.26 9.65 -19.05
N ASP A 134 -0.69 9.68 -18.12
CA ASP A 134 -1.81 10.62 -18.14
C ASP A 134 -1.60 11.74 -17.13
N GLN A 135 -1.10 12.88 -17.63
CA GLN A 135 -0.81 14.04 -16.80
C GLN A 135 -2.06 14.70 -16.19
N GLU A 136 -3.27 14.36 -16.65
CA GLU A 136 -4.53 14.87 -16.09
C GLU A 136 -5.09 13.97 -14.98
N SER A 137 -4.53 12.76 -14.82
CA SER A 137 -4.99 11.79 -13.82
C SER A 137 -4.57 12.11 -12.39
N VAL A 138 -3.53 12.93 -12.22
CA VAL A 138 -2.98 13.32 -10.92
C VAL A 138 -2.49 14.76 -10.94
N ASP A 139 -2.44 15.37 -9.76
CA ASP A 139 -1.73 16.64 -9.58
C ASP A 139 -0.25 16.47 -9.95
N GLN A 140 0.21 17.23 -10.94
CA GLN A 140 1.58 17.09 -11.45
C GLN A 140 2.65 17.67 -10.51
N ALA A 141 2.30 18.64 -9.67
CA ALA A 141 3.22 19.13 -8.65
C ALA A 141 3.41 18.08 -7.55
N TYR A 142 2.31 17.41 -7.16
CA TYR A 142 2.34 16.25 -6.28
C TYR A 142 3.18 15.12 -6.89
N TRP A 143 2.89 14.70 -8.13
CA TRP A 143 3.62 13.60 -8.78
C TRP A 143 5.13 13.86 -8.86
N LYS A 144 5.54 15.08 -9.17
CA LYS A 144 6.97 15.44 -9.27
C LYS A 144 7.70 15.50 -7.94
N SER A 145 7.00 15.63 -6.81
CA SER A 145 7.62 15.63 -5.49
C SER A 145 7.81 14.21 -4.92
N ARG A 146 7.21 13.21 -5.57
CA ARG A 146 7.21 11.82 -5.12
C ARG A 146 8.57 11.15 -5.31
N ARG A 147 8.97 10.36 -4.32
CA ARG A 147 10.22 9.60 -4.33
C ARG A 147 10.02 8.10 -4.39
N PHE A 148 9.01 7.60 -3.67
CA PHE A 148 8.74 6.17 -3.53
C PHE A 148 8.16 5.55 -4.81
N GLU A 149 7.26 6.24 -5.47
CA GLU A 149 6.53 5.72 -6.63
C GLU A 149 7.44 5.56 -7.87
N PRO A 150 8.34 6.51 -8.19
CA PRO A 150 9.40 6.29 -9.18
C PRO A 150 10.29 5.08 -8.86
N PHE A 151 10.64 4.87 -7.58
CA PHE A 151 11.41 3.71 -7.15
C PHE A 151 10.68 2.39 -7.41
N VAL A 152 9.38 2.30 -7.09
CA VAL A 152 8.56 1.11 -7.38
C VAL A 152 8.50 0.84 -8.88
N ALA A 153 8.37 1.87 -9.71
CA ALA A 153 8.38 1.75 -11.16
C ALA A 153 9.73 1.21 -11.70
N GLU A 154 10.85 1.68 -11.14
CA GLU A 154 12.19 1.22 -11.51
C GLU A 154 12.44 -0.23 -11.07
N CYS A 155 12.11 -0.60 -9.82
CA CYS A 155 12.15 -1.99 -9.36
C CYS A 155 11.33 -2.91 -10.26
N CYS A 156 10.13 -2.47 -10.65
CA CYS A 156 9.29 -3.18 -11.61
C CYS A 156 9.92 -3.34 -12.99
N SER A 157 10.75 -2.38 -13.43
CA SER A 157 11.50 -2.44 -14.69
C SER A 157 12.66 -3.43 -14.60
N ILE A 158 13.39 -3.45 -13.48
CA ILE A 158 14.45 -4.43 -13.19
C ILE A 158 13.88 -5.85 -13.22
N ARG A 159 12.76 -6.08 -12.54
CA ARG A 159 12.05 -7.38 -12.56
C ARG A 159 11.67 -7.83 -13.96
N ASP A 160 11.25 -6.89 -14.81
CA ASP A 160 10.88 -7.15 -16.20
C ASP A 160 12.13 -7.28 -17.14
N GLY A 161 13.35 -7.31 -16.58
CA GLY A 161 14.61 -7.61 -17.28
C GLY A 161 15.38 -6.40 -17.79
N ARG A 162 15.05 -5.18 -17.36
CA ARG A 162 15.85 -3.99 -17.67
C ARG A 162 17.04 -3.88 -16.71
N GLU A 163 18.14 -3.31 -17.19
CA GLU A 163 19.25 -2.93 -16.33
C GLU A 163 18.82 -1.82 -15.36
N PRO A 164 19.26 -1.86 -14.09
CA PRO A 164 18.99 -0.80 -13.10
C PRO A 164 19.42 0.58 -13.61
N SER A 165 18.50 1.55 -13.62
CA SER A 165 18.78 2.97 -13.90
C SER A 165 18.30 3.88 -12.77
N ASN A 166 19.13 4.88 -12.41
CA ASN A 166 18.81 5.86 -11.39
C ASN A 166 18.47 7.25 -11.95
N ASP A 167 18.23 7.37 -13.26
CA ASP A 167 18.08 8.67 -13.95
C ASP A 167 16.97 9.56 -13.35
N ASN A 168 15.95 8.96 -12.74
CA ASN A 168 14.79 9.66 -12.17
C ASN A 168 14.55 9.34 -10.69
N LEU A 169 15.59 8.86 -9.98
CA LEU A 169 15.47 8.50 -8.57
C LEU A 169 16.14 9.54 -7.68
N GLU A 170 15.46 9.87 -6.59
CA GLU A 170 16.02 10.68 -5.51
C GLU A 170 16.45 9.81 -4.32
N PRO A 171 17.37 10.31 -3.47
CA PRO A 171 17.71 9.65 -2.22
C PRO A 171 16.47 9.40 -1.32
N PRO A 172 16.39 8.24 -0.64
CA PRO A 172 17.43 7.20 -0.56
C PRO A 172 17.38 6.11 -1.65
N TYR A 173 16.44 6.20 -2.60
CA TYR A 173 16.12 5.09 -3.50
C TYR A 173 17.13 4.88 -4.63
N ASP A 174 17.79 5.95 -5.09
CA ASP A 174 18.86 5.88 -6.09
C ASP A 174 19.98 4.92 -5.66
N ALA A 175 20.37 4.94 -4.39
CA ALA A 175 21.39 4.09 -3.83
C ALA A 175 21.04 2.60 -3.88
N VAL A 176 19.76 2.23 -3.70
CA VAL A 176 19.31 0.83 -3.78
C VAL A 176 19.50 0.30 -5.19
N VAL A 177 19.12 1.07 -6.19
CA VAL A 177 19.22 0.70 -7.60
C VAL A 177 20.67 0.65 -8.07
N GLN A 178 21.51 1.62 -7.66
CA GLN A 178 22.95 1.60 -7.96
C GLN A 178 23.68 0.38 -7.37
N LYS A 179 23.25 -0.07 -6.18
CA LYS A 179 23.89 -1.18 -5.46
C LYS A 179 23.17 -2.51 -5.67
N TRP A 180 22.28 -2.60 -6.66
CA TRP A 180 21.43 -3.76 -6.88
C TRP A 180 22.21 -5.08 -6.94
N ASN A 181 23.39 -5.09 -7.56
CA ASN A 181 24.22 -6.30 -7.72
C ASN A 181 25.33 -6.45 -6.66
N ASP A 182 25.40 -5.56 -5.66
CA ASP A 182 26.34 -5.63 -4.53
C ASP A 182 25.58 -5.94 -3.25
N ASP A 183 25.55 -7.21 -2.86
CA ASP A 183 24.76 -7.71 -1.73
C ASP A 183 25.05 -6.97 -0.42
N SER A 184 26.32 -6.67 -0.14
CA SER A 184 26.71 -6.00 1.10
C SER A 184 26.31 -4.53 1.07
N ALA A 185 26.51 -3.85 -0.06
CA ALA A 185 26.17 -2.44 -0.18
C ALA A 185 24.65 -2.23 -0.25
N LEU A 186 23.91 -3.18 -0.83
CA LEU A 186 22.46 -3.18 -0.95
C LEU A 186 21.78 -3.20 0.42
N VAL A 187 22.26 -4.04 1.35
CA VAL A 187 21.71 -4.09 2.72
C VAL A 187 21.76 -2.71 3.37
N HIS A 188 22.90 -2.01 3.28
CA HIS A 188 23.03 -0.68 3.86
C HIS A 188 22.13 0.37 3.18
N ALA A 189 21.92 0.26 1.87
CA ALA A 189 20.97 1.13 1.16
C ALA A 189 19.52 0.89 1.61
N LEU A 190 19.14 -0.38 1.84
CA LEU A 190 17.81 -0.74 2.33
C LEU A 190 17.58 -0.29 3.78
N GLU A 191 18.61 -0.26 4.64
CA GLU A 191 18.51 0.35 5.96
C GLU A 191 18.11 1.83 5.86
N GLN A 192 18.74 2.60 4.95
CA GLN A 192 18.41 4.01 4.73
C GLN A 192 16.99 4.21 4.18
N VAL A 193 16.51 3.29 3.35
CA VAL A 193 15.11 3.28 2.92
C VAL A 193 14.17 3.07 4.11
N CYS A 194 14.49 2.15 5.03
CA CYS A 194 13.69 1.99 6.24
C CYS A 194 13.67 3.24 7.14
N GLU A 195 14.76 4.01 7.21
CA GLU A 195 14.76 5.32 7.89
C GLU A 195 13.82 6.31 7.21
N TYR A 196 13.87 6.38 5.89
CA TYR A 196 12.97 7.24 5.11
C TYR A 196 11.52 6.85 5.32
N HIS A 197 11.22 5.56 5.28
CA HIS A 197 9.90 5.04 5.60
C HIS A 197 9.45 5.51 6.98
N CYS A 198 10.31 5.39 7.99
CA CYS A 198 9.97 5.81 9.34
C CYS A 198 9.76 7.33 9.50
N ALA A 199 10.38 8.14 8.65
CA ALA A 199 10.16 9.57 8.59
C ALA A 199 8.86 9.95 7.85
N ASN A 200 8.29 9.05 7.06
CA ASN A 200 7.14 9.28 6.18
C ASN A 200 5.96 8.33 6.44
N MET A 201 5.86 7.79 7.66
CA MET A 201 4.74 6.93 8.10
C MET A 201 3.64 7.67 8.87
N ASP A 202 3.89 8.91 9.33
CA ASP A 202 2.95 9.68 10.14
C ASP A 202 2.63 11.03 9.51
N ASP A 203 1.36 11.39 9.49
CA ASP A 203 0.86 12.68 9.00
C ASP A 203 0.71 13.64 10.18
N VAL A 204 1.83 14.28 10.54
CA VAL A 204 1.89 15.28 11.61
C VAL A 204 1.36 16.66 11.17
N GLY A 205 0.73 16.74 9.98
CA GLY A 205 0.29 17.96 9.33
C GLY A 205 1.42 18.74 8.64
N GLY A 206 1.03 19.62 7.72
CA GLY A 206 1.93 20.42 6.91
C GLY A 206 1.61 20.32 5.42
N ASP A 207 2.55 20.78 4.58
CA ASP A 207 2.40 20.74 3.12
C ASP A 207 2.81 19.38 2.52
N TRP A 208 3.45 18.51 3.32
CA TRP A 208 3.91 17.20 2.87
C TRP A 208 2.90 16.12 3.20
N ASP A 209 2.60 15.28 2.22
CA ASP A 209 1.72 14.12 2.33
C ASP A 209 2.55 12.82 2.40
N PRO A 210 2.69 12.20 3.58
CA PRO A 210 3.56 11.04 3.75
C PRO A 210 3.10 9.81 2.96
N GLU A 211 4.03 9.18 2.24
CA GLU A 211 3.84 7.97 1.41
C GLU A 211 3.17 6.81 2.16
N PHE A 212 3.56 6.62 3.43
CA PHE A 212 3.25 5.40 4.17
C PHE A 212 2.18 5.61 5.25
N LYS A 213 1.51 6.78 5.29
CA LYS A 213 0.56 7.13 6.36
C LYS A 213 -0.67 6.21 6.51
N HIS A 214 -0.88 5.33 5.54
CA HIS A 214 -2.06 4.46 5.51
C HIS A 214 -1.71 3.06 6.01
N SER A 215 -2.29 2.65 7.14
CA SER A 215 -2.15 1.28 7.62
C SER A 215 -2.72 0.26 6.62
N PRO A 216 -2.08 -0.91 6.48
CA PRO A 216 -0.93 -1.39 7.27
C PRO A 216 0.45 -0.92 6.76
N PHE A 217 0.51 -0.03 5.78
CA PHE A 217 1.77 0.32 5.09
C PHE A 217 2.73 1.14 5.94
N ASP A 218 2.24 1.86 6.95
CA ASP A 218 3.00 2.63 7.94
C ASP A 218 4.01 1.80 8.74
N LEU A 219 3.72 0.52 8.96
CA LEU A 219 4.56 -0.40 9.71
C LEU A 219 4.96 -1.64 8.90
N LEU A 220 4.59 -1.71 7.62
CA LEU A 220 5.08 -2.72 6.69
C LEU A 220 6.23 -2.16 5.84
N PRO A 221 7.43 -2.79 5.85
CA PRO A 221 8.58 -2.36 5.05
C PRO A 221 8.38 -2.70 3.56
N CYS A 222 7.44 -2.02 2.91
CA CYS A 222 6.96 -2.28 1.55
C CYS A 222 8.11 -2.37 0.55
N GLU A 223 9.08 -1.47 0.67
CA GLU A 223 10.24 -1.37 -0.22
C GLU A 223 11.15 -2.59 -0.10
N VAL A 224 11.41 -3.04 1.14
CA VAL A 224 12.22 -4.24 1.40
C VAL A 224 11.49 -5.48 0.89
N MET A 225 10.18 -5.58 1.10
CA MET A 225 9.36 -6.69 0.59
C MET A 225 9.45 -6.77 -0.94
N LEU A 226 9.31 -5.63 -1.64
CA LEU A 226 9.43 -5.57 -3.10
C LEU A 226 10.82 -6.02 -3.58
N VAL A 227 11.89 -5.52 -2.97
CA VAL A 227 13.27 -5.88 -3.36
C VAL A 227 13.53 -7.36 -3.13
N ARG A 228 13.12 -7.92 -1.97
CA ARG A 228 13.27 -9.35 -1.68
C ARG A 228 12.51 -10.21 -2.70
N ARG A 229 11.27 -9.86 -3.00
CA ARG A 229 10.43 -10.54 -3.99
C ARG A 229 11.12 -10.58 -5.35
N ILE A 230 11.55 -9.42 -5.87
CA ILE A 230 12.17 -9.35 -7.20
C ILE A 230 13.47 -10.15 -7.23
N ARG A 231 14.30 -10.02 -6.19
CA ARG A 231 15.57 -10.76 -6.13
C ARG A 231 15.34 -12.27 -6.11
N ARG A 232 14.32 -12.74 -5.38
CA ARG A 232 13.91 -14.16 -5.41
C ARG A 232 13.48 -14.60 -6.81
N GLU A 233 12.65 -13.81 -7.49
CA GLU A 233 12.19 -14.09 -8.85
C GLU A 233 13.35 -14.14 -9.86
N LEU A 234 14.39 -13.33 -9.65
CA LEU A 234 15.61 -13.30 -10.48
C LEU A 234 16.70 -14.31 -10.05
N GLY A 235 16.47 -15.10 -8.99
CA GLY A 235 17.46 -16.05 -8.47
C GLY A 235 18.68 -15.40 -7.80
N LEU A 236 18.55 -14.17 -7.33
CA LEU A 236 19.59 -13.42 -6.60
C LEU A 236 19.50 -13.71 -5.09
N SER A 237 20.58 -13.43 -4.36
CA SER A 237 20.63 -13.56 -2.90
C SER A 237 19.61 -12.62 -2.23
N ILE A 238 18.96 -13.04 -1.15
CA ILE A 238 17.93 -12.22 -0.48
C ILE A 238 18.59 -11.37 0.61
N PRO A 239 18.39 -10.03 0.63
CA PRO A 239 19.02 -9.18 1.63
C PRO A 239 18.39 -9.38 3.02
N GLU A 240 19.25 -9.61 4.01
CA GLU A 240 18.92 -9.58 5.43
C GLU A 240 19.16 -8.16 5.95
N VAL A 241 18.09 -7.39 6.15
CA VAL A 241 18.15 -5.99 6.58
C VAL A 241 17.91 -5.92 8.08
N PRO A 242 18.93 -5.60 8.90
CA PRO A 242 18.83 -5.62 10.37
C PRO A 242 18.22 -4.33 10.92
N HIS A 243 17.04 -3.95 10.41
CA HIS A 243 16.33 -2.72 10.82
C HIS A 243 15.06 -3.06 11.62
N PRO A 244 14.72 -2.31 12.69
CA PRO A 244 13.52 -2.57 13.51
C PRO A 244 12.22 -2.68 12.73
N LEU A 245 11.99 -1.85 11.71
CA LEU A 245 10.81 -1.93 10.83
C LEU A 245 10.68 -3.30 10.13
N VAL A 246 11.80 -3.94 9.83
CA VAL A 246 11.83 -5.26 9.17
C VAL A 246 11.72 -6.38 10.19
N THR A 247 12.46 -6.29 11.29
CA THR A 247 12.54 -7.35 12.30
C THR A 247 11.30 -7.43 13.19
N LEU A 248 10.60 -6.31 13.40
CA LEU A 248 9.40 -6.23 14.24
C LEU A 248 8.33 -7.23 13.81
N LEU A 249 8.03 -7.29 12.50
CA LEU A 249 6.98 -8.15 11.96
C LEU A 249 7.54 -9.36 11.21
N SER A 250 8.79 -9.30 10.76
CA SER A 250 9.41 -10.31 9.89
C SER A 250 8.47 -10.70 8.73
N PRO A 251 8.03 -9.73 7.91
CA PRO A 251 6.98 -9.95 6.93
C PRO A 251 7.40 -10.97 5.85
N PRO A 252 6.42 -11.68 5.25
CA PRO A 252 6.69 -12.43 4.02
C PRO A 252 7.07 -11.45 2.89
N ASP A 253 7.65 -11.96 1.81
CA ASP A 253 7.96 -11.14 0.63
C ASP A 253 6.70 -10.64 -0.10
N VAL A 254 5.59 -11.35 0.06
CA VAL A 254 4.31 -11.02 -0.55
C VAL A 254 3.18 -11.46 0.37
N ILE A 255 2.11 -10.68 0.40
CA ILE A 255 0.89 -10.91 1.19
C ILE A 255 -0.16 -11.49 0.25
N SER A 256 -0.67 -12.66 0.61
CA SER A 256 -1.76 -13.32 -0.08
C SER A 256 -3.09 -12.61 0.19
N SER A 257 -4.02 -12.73 -0.75
CA SER A 257 -5.38 -12.21 -0.58
C SER A 257 -6.12 -13.03 0.48
N ALA A 258 -6.93 -12.38 1.32
CA ALA A 258 -7.94 -13.06 2.13
C ALA A 258 -9.04 -13.69 1.26
N GLY A 259 -9.14 -13.27 0.00
CA GLY A 259 -9.98 -13.89 -1.02
C GLY A 259 -11.45 -13.48 -0.97
N GLU A 260 -12.28 -14.20 -1.71
CA GLU A 260 -13.75 -14.05 -1.69
C GLU A 260 -14.40 -14.81 -0.52
N ASP A 261 -13.62 -15.45 0.34
CA ASP A 261 -14.13 -16.13 1.53
C ASP A 261 -14.74 -15.12 2.53
N HIS A 262 -14.39 -13.84 2.42
CA HIS A 262 -15.03 -12.76 3.15
C HIS A 262 -16.33 -12.30 2.46
N GLU A 263 -17.45 -12.41 3.17
CA GLU A 263 -18.79 -12.15 2.62
C GLU A 263 -18.94 -10.76 1.98
N LEU A 264 -18.41 -9.70 2.61
CA LEU A 264 -18.49 -8.34 2.04
C LEU A 264 -17.70 -8.21 0.74
N ILE A 265 -16.53 -8.85 0.64
CA ILE A 265 -15.70 -8.80 -0.58
C ILE A 265 -16.41 -9.54 -1.72
N ALA A 266 -17.00 -10.70 -1.42
CA ALA A 266 -17.75 -11.46 -2.42
C ALA A 266 -18.99 -10.70 -2.91
N LYS A 267 -19.72 -10.03 -2.01
CA LYS A 267 -20.86 -9.18 -2.39
C LYS A 267 -20.42 -7.98 -3.23
N LEU A 268 -19.35 -7.29 -2.81
CA LEU A 268 -18.77 -6.16 -3.53
C LEU A 268 -18.35 -6.55 -4.95
N SER A 269 -17.67 -7.68 -5.11
CA SER A 269 -17.25 -8.15 -6.43
C SER A 269 -18.43 -8.35 -7.38
N ARG A 270 -19.50 -9.00 -6.91
CA ARG A 270 -20.71 -9.21 -7.71
C ARG A 270 -21.41 -7.89 -8.07
N ALA A 271 -21.54 -6.97 -7.11
CA ALA A 271 -22.14 -5.66 -7.36
C ALA A 271 -21.31 -4.83 -8.34
N TYR A 272 -19.98 -4.89 -8.24
CA TYR A 272 -19.06 -4.20 -9.13
C TYR A 272 -19.24 -4.68 -10.58
N ASP A 273 -19.25 -6.00 -10.78
CA ASP A 273 -19.43 -6.58 -12.11
C ASP A 273 -20.80 -6.20 -12.69
N GLN A 274 -21.86 -6.13 -11.87
CA GLN A 274 -23.18 -5.70 -12.34
C GLN A 274 -23.24 -4.21 -12.70
N CYS A 275 -22.54 -3.36 -11.95
CA CYS A 275 -22.55 -1.92 -12.16
C CYS A 275 -21.70 -1.49 -13.37
N PHE A 276 -20.58 -2.17 -13.60
CA PHE A 276 -19.56 -1.78 -14.59
C PHE A 276 -19.39 -2.75 -15.76
N ALA A 277 -20.17 -3.82 -15.89
CA ALA A 277 -20.21 -4.68 -17.08
C ALA A 277 -20.62 -3.94 -18.37
#